data_AF-A0A1M5T5I5-F1
#
_entry.id   AF-A0A1M5T5I5-F1
#
_cell.length_a   1.000
_cell.length_b   1.000
_cell.length_c   1.000
_cell.angle_alpha   90.00
_cell.angle_beta   90.00
_cell.angle_gamma   90.00
#
_symmetry.space_group_name_H-M   'P 1'
#
loop_
_entity.id
_entity.type
_entity.pdbx_description
1 polymer ?
#
loop_
_entity_poly.entity_id
_entity_poly.type
_entity_poly.pdbx_seq_one_letter_code
_entity_poly.pdbx_strand_id
1 'polypeptide(L)'
;MVIDGFYYIVPAPWAGNKIEAPALSSDSFRQVPAELTYNRTNIYVHSIALPPLLAMLDRAREDGVELLVESGYRSERYQRTIFKRMMAQGRIFTDIIRYVAPPGYSQHALGTAVDFHPSNWRFADTRAYAWLQENAAAFSFKETYSRSNKRNMPWEAWHWNYCGK
;
A
#
# COMPACT_ATOMS: atom_id res chain seq x y z
N MET A 1 -4.23 -19.92 -5.59
CA MET A 1 -3.55 -19.77 -4.27
C MET A 1 -4.14 -20.76 -3.29
N VAL A 2 -3.42 -21.09 -2.21
CA VAL A 2 -3.94 -21.97 -1.14
C VAL A 2 -4.22 -21.18 0.13
N ILE A 3 -5.43 -21.30 0.67
CA ILE A 3 -5.83 -20.81 2.00
C ILE A 3 -6.46 -22.00 2.73
N ASP A 4 -5.91 -22.39 3.87
CA ASP A 4 -6.39 -23.52 4.70
C ASP A 4 -6.61 -24.82 3.93
N GLY A 5 -5.68 -25.15 3.04
CA GLY A 5 -5.73 -26.36 2.22
C GLY A 5 -6.65 -26.27 1.00
N PHE A 6 -7.47 -25.22 0.89
CA PHE A 6 -8.35 -25.01 -0.27
C PHE A 6 -7.64 -24.22 -1.35
N TYR A 7 -7.77 -24.68 -2.59
CA TYR A 7 -7.26 -23.99 -3.77
C TYR A 7 -8.28 -22.99 -4.31
N TYR A 8 -7.84 -21.76 -4.53
CA TYR A 8 -8.62 -20.68 -5.12
C TYR A 8 -7.98 -20.18 -6.40
N ILE A 9 -8.75 -20.08 -7.48
CA ILE A 9 -8.32 -19.40 -8.70
C ILE A 9 -8.25 -17.90 -8.42
N VAL A 10 -7.15 -17.26 -8.83
CA VAL A 10 -6.96 -15.81 -8.70
C VAL A 10 -7.31 -15.16 -10.04
N PRO A 11 -8.49 -14.54 -10.18
CA PRO A 11 -8.90 -13.95 -11.45
C PRO A 11 -8.23 -12.59 -11.68
N ALA A 12 -8.48 -12.00 -12.85
CA ALA A 12 -8.18 -10.59 -13.10
C ALA A 12 -8.83 -9.68 -12.03
N PRO A 13 -8.21 -8.53 -11.70
CA PRO A 13 -6.95 -8.01 -12.24
C PRO A 13 -5.70 -8.64 -11.61
N TRP A 14 -5.86 -9.50 -10.61
CA TRP A 14 -4.75 -10.09 -9.86
C TRP A 14 -3.98 -11.16 -10.62
N ALA A 15 -4.61 -11.85 -11.58
CA ALA A 15 -3.97 -12.85 -12.42
C ALA A 15 -2.67 -12.31 -13.06
N GLY A 16 -1.55 -13.03 -12.87
CA GLY A 16 -0.23 -12.62 -13.37
C GLY A 16 0.49 -11.53 -12.56
N ASN A 17 -0.15 -10.92 -11.56
CA ASN A 17 0.39 -9.81 -10.74
C ASN A 17 0.90 -10.26 -9.36
N LYS A 18 1.31 -11.52 -9.22
CA LYS A 18 1.87 -12.01 -7.95
C LYS A 18 3.19 -11.29 -7.66
N ILE A 19 3.41 -10.94 -6.40
CA ILE A 19 4.59 -10.22 -5.93
C ILE A 19 5.46 -11.19 -5.13
N GLU A 20 6.74 -11.24 -5.48
CA GLU A 20 7.75 -11.95 -4.71
C GLU A 20 8.31 -11.00 -3.65
N ALA A 21 7.68 -11.02 -2.47
CA ALA A 21 8.17 -10.24 -1.34
C ALA A 21 9.40 -10.92 -0.71
N PRO A 22 10.44 -10.15 -0.37
CA PRO A 22 11.60 -10.71 0.33
C PRO A 22 11.22 -11.21 1.73
N ALA A 23 12.02 -12.13 2.27
CA ALA A 23 11.92 -12.52 3.67
C ALA A 23 12.45 -11.37 4.54
N LEU A 24 11.54 -10.55 5.08
CA LEU A 24 11.86 -9.42 5.95
C LEU A 24 11.74 -9.84 7.42
N SER A 25 12.71 -9.43 8.25
CA SER A 25 12.64 -9.58 9.71
C SER A 25 12.05 -8.33 10.36
N SER A 26 11.70 -8.41 11.64
CA SER A 26 11.24 -7.24 12.41
C SER A 26 12.20 -6.05 12.33
N ASP A 27 13.50 -6.33 12.26
CA ASP A 27 14.55 -5.31 12.30
C ASP A 27 14.65 -4.51 10.99
N SER A 28 14.04 -5.02 9.91
CA SER A 28 13.90 -4.33 8.63
C SER A 28 12.95 -3.13 8.69
N PHE A 29 12.14 -3.01 9.74
CA PHE A 29 11.06 -2.01 9.79
C PHE A 29 11.35 -0.89 10.80
N ARG A 30 10.82 0.28 10.49
CA ARG A 30 10.79 1.44 11.39
C ARG A 30 9.38 2.01 11.41
N GLN A 31 8.98 2.51 12.56
CA GLN A 31 7.69 3.15 12.73
C GLN A 31 7.70 4.53 12.07
N VAL A 32 6.64 4.84 11.32
CA VAL A 32 6.34 6.21 10.89
C VAL A 32 5.87 7.00 12.13
N PRO A 33 6.40 8.20 12.42
CA PRO A 33 5.97 9.01 13.55
C PRO A 33 4.44 9.16 13.58
N ALA A 34 3.82 8.94 14.73
CA ALA A 34 2.37 8.81 14.84
C ALA A 34 1.62 10.11 14.47
N GLU A 35 2.26 11.27 14.60
CA GLU A 35 1.75 12.55 14.13
C GLU A 35 1.66 12.67 12.60
N LEU A 36 2.37 11.82 11.86
CA LEU A 36 2.33 11.73 10.41
C LEU A 36 1.41 10.59 9.91
N THR A 37 0.73 9.89 10.82
CA THR A 37 -0.21 8.83 10.48
C THR A 37 -1.64 9.22 10.76
N TYR A 38 -2.56 8.77 9.90
CA TYR A 38 -3.98 8.96 10.12
C TYR A 38 -4.42 8.27 11.41
N ASN A 39 -5.18 8.98 12.24
CA ASN A 39 -5.61 8.56 13.59
C ASN A 39 -4.46 8.15 14.54
N ARG A 40 -3.23 8.59 14.28
CA ARG A 40 -2.05 8.27 15.10
C ARG A 40 -1.81 6.75 15.26
N THR A 41 -2.14 6.00 14.22
CA THR A 41 -2.00 4.54 14.19
C THR A 41 -0.53 4.11 14.05
N ASN A 42 -0.21 2.92 14.57
CA ASN A 42 1.13 2.34 14.46
C ASN A 42 1.34 1.79 13.04
N ILE A 43 1.98 2.59 12.18
CA ILE A 43 2.32 2.20 10.81
C ILE A 43 3.83 2.01 10.71
N TYR A 44 4.22 0.94 10.05
CA TYR A 44 5.62 0.58 9.83
C TYR A 44 5.93 0.57 8.35
N VAL A 45 7.13 1.00 7.98
CA VAL A 45 7.68 0.86 6.63
C VAL A 45 9.10 0.29 6.72
N HIS A 46 9.60 -0.24 5.60
CA HIS A 46 10.98 -0.71 5.53
C HIS A 46 11.93 0.46 5.83
N SER A 47 13.01 0.20 6.55
CA SER A 47 13.97 1.22 7.00
C SER A 47 14.51 2.09 5.86
N ILE A 48 14.76 1.51 4.69
CA ILE A 48 15.18 2.22 3.47
C ILE A 48 14.15 3.22 2.93
N ALA A 49 12.87 2.99 3.17
CA ALA A 49 11.79 3.84 2.67
C ALA A 49 11.42 4.95 3.67
N LEU A 50 11.78 4.82 4.95
CA LEU A 50 11.41 5.80 5.96
C LEU A 50 12.06 7.18 5.73
N PRO A 51 13.38 7.34 5.57
CA PRO A 51 13.97 8.66 5.35
C PRO A 51 13.39 9.43 4.14
N PRO A 52 13.26 8.84 2.94
CA PRO A 52 12.67 9.55 1.80
C PRO A 52 11.17 9.83 2.00
N LEU A 53 10.45 8.95 2.71
CA LEU A 53 9.05 9.21 3.09
C LEU A 53 8.96 10.45 3.97
N LEU A 54 9.77 10.53 5.04
CA LEU A 54 9.75 11.67 5.96
C LEU A 54 10.10 12.98 5.23
N ALA A 55 11.13 12.96 4.37
CA ALA A 55 11.49 14.12 3.57
C ALA A 55 10.36 14.58 2.63
N MET A 56 9.61 13.63 2.04
CA MET A 56 8.46 13.93 1.19
C MET A 56 7.31 14.56 1.99
N LEU A 57 7.01 14.01 3.18
CA LEU A 57 5.96 14.49 4.06
C LEU A 57 6.28 15.91 4.60
N ASP A 58 7.52 16.14 5.00
CA ASP A 58 7.98 17.45 5.46
C ASP A 58 7.91 18.49 4.35
N ARG A 59 8.37 18.15 3.15
CA ARG A 59 8.33 19.09 2.03
C ARG A 59 6.90 19.43 1.61
N ALA A 60 5.99 18.46 1.60
CA ALA A 60 4.57 18.72 1.36
C ALA A 60 4.01 19.71 2.39
N ARG A 61 4.36 19.53 3.66
CA ARG A 61 3.93 20.42 4.75
C ARG A 61 4.47 21.84 4.59
N GLU A 62 5.73 21.99 4.19
CA GLU A 62 6.33 23.30 3.86
C GLU A 62 5.59 24.01 2.72
N ASP A 63 5.10 23.25 1.74
CA ASP A 63 4.28 23.76 0.62
C ASP A 63 2.79 23.94 1.01
N GLY A 64 2.44 23.77 2.29
CA GLY A 64 1.07 23.93 2.80
C GLY A 64 0.11 22.81 2.41
N VAL A 65 0.64 21.61 2.15
CA VAL A 65 -0.10 20.39 1.82
C VAL A 65 0.12 19.33 2.91
N GLU A 66 -0.96 18.86 3.51
CA GLU A 66 -0.88 17.77 4.49
C GLU A 66 -0.95 16.40 3.80
N LEU A 67 0.00 15.53 4.14
CA LEU A 67 0.01 14.12 3.76
C LEU A 67 0.02 13.28 5.05
N LEU A 68 -0.99 12.43 5.22
CA LEU A 68 -1.07 11.49 6.34
C LEU A 68 -1.00 10.06 5.81
N VAL A 69 -0.12 9.25 6.39
CA VAL A 69 -0.01 7.82 6.05
C VAL A 69 -1.15 7.07 6.72
N GLU A 70 -1.92 6.31 5.95
CA GLU A 70 -3.04 5.50 6.45
C GLU A 70 -2.69 4.00 6.46
N SER A 71 -1.80 3.55 5.58
CA SER A 71 -1.34 2.15 5.54
C SER A 71 0.10 2.02 5.06
N GLY A 72 0.83 1.04 5.60
CA GLY A 72 2.24 0.76 5.33
C GLY A 72 2.46 -0.76 5.20
N TYR A 73 3.53 -1.29 5.79
CA TYR A 73 3.86 -2.72 5.73
C TYR A 73 2.69 -3.62 6.17
N ARG A 74 2.39 -4.62 5.34
CA ARG A 74 1.44 -5.70 5.63
C ARG A 74 2.03 -7.02 5.18
N SER A 75 2.26 -7.93 6.12
CA SER A 75 2.78 -9.26 5.81
C SER A 75 1.75 -10.10 5.06
N GLU A 76 2.22 -11.05 4.24
CA GLU A 76 1.33 -12.02 3.60
C GLU A 76 0.51 -12.81 4.62
N ARG A 77 1.13 -13.16 5.77
CA ARG A 77 0.44 -13.83 6.88
C ARG A 77 -0.71 -13.00 7.42
N TYR A 78 -0.51 -11.69 7.59
CA TYR A 78 -1.57 -10.79 8.02
C TYR A 78 -2.70 -10.70 6.98
N GLN A 79 -2.35 -10.60 5.69
CA GLN A 79 -3.32 -10.64 4.59
C GLN A 79 -4.16 -11.93 4.64
N ARG A 80 -3.54 -13.09 4.90
CA ARG A 80 -4.26 -14.38 5.07
C ARG A 80 -5.26 -14.31 6.23
N THR A 81 -4.89 -13.71 7.36
CA THR A 81 -5.80 -13.53 8.49
C THR A 81 -7.01 -12.66 8.14
N ILE A 82 -6.83 -11.58 7.36
CA ILE A 82 -7.94 -10.75 6.87
C ILE A 82 -8.91 -11.61 6.04
N PHE A 83 -8.39 -12.40 5.10
CA PHE A 83 -9.20 -13.28 4.25
C PHE A 83 -10.00 -14.29 5.07
N LYS A 84 -9.34 -14.99 6.00
CA LYS A 84 -9.99 -15.97 6.88
C LYS A 84 -11.12 -15.33 7.69
N ARG A 85 -10.89 -14.14 8.25
CA ARG A 85 -11.89 -13.41 9.01
C ARG A 85 -13.11 -13.06 8.15
N MET A 86 -12.89 -12.54 6.94
CA MET A 86 -14.00 -12.18 6.04
C MET A 86 -14.78 -13.41 5.56
N MET A 87 -14.08 -14.53 5.31
CA MET A 87 -14.73 -15.81 4.96
C MET A 87 -15.56 -16.38 6.11
N ALA A 88 -15.06 -16.30 7.34
CA ALA A 88 -15.82 -16.68 8.53
C ALA A 88 -17.07 -15.82 8.74
N GLN A 89 -17.09 -14.60 8.19
CA GLN A 89 -18.25 -13.71 8.14
C GLN A 89 -19.20 -13.99 6.95
N GLY A 90 -18.98 -15.08 6.20
CA GLY A 90 -19.81 -15.49 5.08
C GLY A 90 -19.46 -14.85 3.73
N ARG A 91 -18.37 -14.08 3.64
CA ARG A 91 -17.93 -13.50 2.36
C ARG A 91 -17.22 -14.55 1.51
N ILE A 92 -17.60 -14.66 0.25
CA ILE A 92 -16.91 -15.57 -0.69
C ILE A 92 -15.61 -14.96 -1.18
N PHE A 93 -14.65 -15.81 -1.54
CA PHE A 93 -13.31 -15.41 -1.99
C PHE A 93 -13.36 -14.35 -3.12
N THR A 94 -14.19 -14.56 -4.13
CA THR A 94 -14.32 -13.67 -5.31
C THR A 94 -14.86 -12.29 -4.97
N ASP A 95 -15.58 -12.14 -3.86
CA ASP A 95 -16.04 -10.85 -3.38
C ASP A 95 -14.97 -10.13 -2.56
N ILE A 96 -14.24 -10.85 -1.71
CA ILE A 96 -13.15 -10.29 -0.89
C ILE A 96 -12.07 -9.65 -1.78
N ILE A 97 -11.66 -10.34 -2.85
CA ILE A 97 -10.58 -9.89 -3.75
C ILE A 97 -10.92 -8.63 -4.55
N ARG A 98 -12.18 -8.17 -4.54
CA ARG A 98 -12.56 -6.89 -5.14
C ARG A 98 -12.07 -5.69 -4.32
N TYR A 99 -11.81 -5.91 -3.03
CA TYR A 99 -11.49 -4.86 -2.06
C TYR A 99 -10.15 -5.06 -1.38
N VAL A 100 -9.69 -6.31 -1.29
CA VAL A 100 -8.45 -6.66 -0.57
C VAL A 100 -7.54 -7.46 -1.49
N ALA A 101 -6.32 -6.97 -1.66
CA ALA A 101 -5.29 -7.69 -2.39
C ALA A 101 -5.12 -9.12 -1.80
N PRO A 102 -5.13 -10.16 -2.65
CA PRO A 102 -4.86 -11.51 -2.21
C PRO A 102 -3.49 -11.65 -1.52
N PRO A 103 -3.33 -12.61 -0.58
CA PRO A 103 -2.03 -12.95 -0.03
C PRO A 103 -0.98 -13.18 -1.14
N GLY A 104 0.12 -12.43 -1.09
CA GLY A 104 1.19 -12.46 -2.10
C GLY A 104 0.96 -11.55 -3.31
N TYR A 105 -0.07 -10.71 -3.31
CA TYR A 105 -0.40 -9.79 -4.42
C TYR A 105 -0.43 -8.31 -3.98
N SER A 106 -0.12 -8.02 -2.72
CA SER A 106 -0.06 -6.65 -2.20
C SER A 106 1.38 -6.12 -2.19
N GLN A 107 1.61 -4.93 -2.76
CA GLN A 107 2.92 -4.27 -2.67
C GLN A 107 3.31 -3.89 -1.23
N HIS A 108 2.35 -3.79 -0.31
CA HIS A 108 2.65 -3.56 1.10
C HIS A 108 3.50 -4.67 1.73
N ALA A 109 3.54 -5.87 1.13
CA ALA A 109 4.43 -6.93 1.56
C ALA A 109 5.92 -6.62 1.33
N LEU A 110 6.24 -5.66 0.43
CA LEU A 110 7.60 -5.17 0.20
C LEU A 110 8.07 -4.23 1.32
N GLY A 111 7.14 -3.67 2.11
CA GLY A 111 7.43 -2.66 3.12
C GLY A 111 7.76 -1.26 2.58
N THR A 112 7.84 -1.10 1.25
CA THR A 112 8.17 0.17 0.58
C THR A 112 6.93 0.92 0.06
N ALA A 113 5.76 0.30 0.12
CA ALA A 113 4.51 0.90 -0.30
C ALA A 113 3.78 1.54 0.88
N VAL A 114 3.17 2.70 0.61
CA VAL A 114 2.32 3.44 1.53
C VAL A 114 1.02 3.85 0.85
N ASP A 115 -0.06 3.86 1.63
CA ASP A 115 -1.32 4.47 1.25
C ASP A 115 -1.49 5.79 2.02
N PHE A 116 -1.90 6.85 1.32
CA PHE A 116 -2.22 8.13 1.95
C PHE A 116 -3.71 8.29 2.23
N HIS A 117 -4.02 9.00 3.32
CA HIS A 117 -5.40 9.29 3.70
C HIS A 117 -6.05 10.35 2.79
N PRO A 118 -7.33 10.17 2.38
CA PRO A 118 -8.11 8.95 2.51
C PRO A 118 -7.65 7.84 1.57
N SER A 119 -7.46 6.61 2.05
CA SER A 119 -7.09 5.44 1.22
C SER A 119 -8.25 4.91 0.37
N ASN A 120 -8.84 5.78 -0.45
CA ASN A 120 -9.90 5.46 -1.40
C ASN A 120 -9.95 6.49 -2.54
N TRP A 121 -10.85 6.28 -3.49
CA TRP A 121 -10.99 7.06 -4.73
C TRP A 121 -11.10 8.58 -4.51
N ARG A 122 -11.58 9.03 -3.35
CA ARG A 122 -11.67 10.47 -3.02
C ARG A 122 -10.31 11.15 -2.93
N PHE A 123 -9.24 10.39 -2.68
CA PHE A 123 -7.87 10.93 -2.64
C PHE A 123 -7.52 11.67 -3.92
N ALA A 124 -8.01 11.20 -5.07
CA ALA A 124 -7.66 11.75 -6.37
C ALA A 124 -8.11 13.20 -6.58
N ASP A 125 -9.11 13.67 -5.82
CA ASP A 125 -9.64 15.03 -5.92
C ASP A 125 -8.97 15.98 -4.89
N THR A 126 -7.95 15.51 -4.17
CA THR A 126 -7.29 16.28 -3.11
C THR A 126 -6.11 17.09 -3.63
N ARG A 127 -5.77 18.17 -2.91
CA ARG A 127 -4.50 18.91 -3.11
C ARG A 127 -3.27 18.03 -2.87
N ALA A 128 -3.38 17.07 -1.95
CA ALA A 128 -2.35 16.08 -1.66
C ALA A 128 -1.99 15.23 -2.88
N TYR A 129 -2.99 14.70 -3.58
CA TYR A 129 -2.76 13.93 -4.80
C TYR A 129 -2.11 14.77 -5.90
N ALA A 130 -2.61 15.99 -6.14
CA ALA A 130 -2.02 16.90 -7.11
C ALA A 130 -0.54 17.20 -6.79
N TRP A 131 -0.22 17.47 -5.52
CA TRP A 131 1.14 17.71 -5.08
C TRP A 131 2.05 16.49 -5.28
N LEU A 132 1.56 15.28 -4.97
CA LEU A 132 2.34 14.04 -5.15
C LEU A 132 2.66 13.77 -6.64
N GLN A 133 1.71 14.04 -7.54
CA GLN A 133 1.94 13.88 -8.99
C GLN A 133 3.12 14.72 -9.49
N GLU A 134 3.33 15.90 -8.91
CA GLU A 134 4.40 16.82 -9.30
C GLU A 134 5.72 16.56 -8.55
N ASN A 135 5.66 16.11 -7.29
CA ASN A 135 6.82 16.16 -6.38
C ASN A 135 7.33 14.78 -5.93
N ALA A 136 6.49 13.75 -5.88
CA ALA A 136 6.85 12.46 -5.25
C ALA A 136 8.06 11.77 -5.91
N ALA A 137 8.24 11.97 -7.23
CA ALA A 137 9.37 11.43 -7.97
C ALA A 137 10.73 11.95 -7.45
N ALA A 138 10.80 13.18 -6.93
CA ALA A 138 12.01 13.74 -6.34
C ALA A 138 12.47 12.97 -5.08
N PHE A 139 11.54 12.26 -4.43
CA PHE A 139 11.77 11.41 -3.27
C PHE A 139 11.78 9.92 -3.64
N SER A 140 11.88 9.59 -4.93
CA SER A 140 11.87 8.21 -5.45
C SER A 140 10.57 7.44 -5.15
N PHE A 141 9.46 8.16 -4.98
CA PHE A 141 8.12 7.58 -4.90
C PHE A 141 7.41 7.63 -6.25
N LYS A 142 6.64 6.57 -6.54
CA LYS A 142 5.83 6.45 -7.74
C LYS A 142 4.44 5.93 -7.40
N GLU A 143 3.42 6.50 -8.05
CA GLU A 143 2.08 5.93 -8.13
C GLU A 143 2.14 4.62 -8.92
N THR A 144 2.18 3.48 -8.23
CA THR A 144 2.36 2.18 -8.90
C THR A 144 1.15 1.86 -9.77
N TYR A 145 -0.04 2.05 -9.21
CA TYR A 145 -1.30 1.71 -9.84
C TYR A 145 -1.91 2.96 -10.48
N SER A 146 -1.14 3.70 -11.27
CA SER A 146 -1.64 4.84 -12.05
C SER A 146 -2.63 4.40 -13.14
N ARG A 147 -3.39 5.33 -13.73
CA ARG A 147 -4.32 5.02 -14.84
C ARG A 147 -3.65 4.34 -16.05
N SER A 148 -2.36 4.54 -16.24
CA SER A 148 -1.55 3.97 -17.33
C SER A 148 -0.69 2.79 -16.90
N ASN A 149 -0.93 2.23 -15.71
CA ASN A 149 -0.13 1.11 -15.21
C ASN A 149 -0.23 -0.10 -16.16
N LYS A 150 0.92 -0.71 -16.47
CA LYS A 150 1.01 -1.88 -17.38
C LYS A 150 0.53 -3.19 -16.74
N ARG A 151 0.12 -3.15 -15.47
CA ARG A 151 -0.31 -4.32 -14.69
C ARG A 151 -1.81 -4.58 -14.82
N ASN A 152 -2.56 -3.75 -15.54
CA ASN A 152 -4.02 -3.80 -15.63
C ASN A 152 -4.69 -3.82 -14.25
N MET A 153 -4.03 -3.22 -13.25
CA MET A 153 -4.58 -3.06 -11.92
C MET A 153 -5.51 -1.85 -11.91
N PRO A 154 -6.59 -1.85 -11.09
CA PRO A 154 -7.43 -0.69 -10.89
C PRO A 154 -6.59 0.51 -10.45
N TRP A 155 -7.02 1.70 -10.83
CA TRP A 155 -6.32 2.92 -10.45
C TRP A 155 -6.48 3.18 -8.94
N GLU A 156 -5.36 3.40 -8.24
CA GLU A 156 -5.32 3.68 -6.81
C GLU A 156 -4.48 4.94 -6.56
N ALA A 157 -5.13 6.10 -6.62
CA ALA A 157 -4.49 7.41 -6.47
C ALA A 157 -3.73 7.59 -5.14
N TRP A 158 -4.16 6.87 -4.09
CA TRP A 158 -3.59 6.92 -2.75
C TRP A 158 -2.35 6.02 -2.58
N HIS A 159 -2.08 5.09 -3.51
CA HIS A 159 -1.06 4.05 -3.35
C HIS A 159 0.27 4.44 -4.02
N TRP A 160 1.29 4.67 -3.21
CA TRP A 160 2.62 5.10 -3.65
C TRP A 160 3.70 4.16 -3.16
N ASN A 161 4.65 3.83 -4.02
CA ASN A 161 5.75 2.92 -3.70
C ASN A 161 7.10 3.62 -3.84
N TYR A 162 7.95 3.46 -2.83
CA TYR A 162 9.35 3.81 -2.91
C TYR A 162 10.09 2.83 -3.83
N CYS A 163 10.70 3.34 -4.90
CA CYS A 163 11.37 2.56 -5.92
C CYS A 163 12.91 2.64 -5.85
N GLY A 164 13.46 3.43 -4.91
CA GLY A 164 14.89 3.76 -4.92
C GLY A 164 15.26 4.75 -6.03
N LYS A 165 16.54 5.11 -6.08
CA LYS A 165 17.14 5.80 -7.23
C LYS A 165 17.73 4.78 -8.18
#